data_AF-A0A7X5WVH2-F1
#
_entry.id   AF-A0A7X5WVH2-F1
#
_cell.length_a   1.000
_cell.length_b   1.000
_cell.length_c   1.000
_cell.angle_alpha   90.00
_cell.angle_beta   90.00
_cell.angle_gamma   90.00
#
_symmetry.space_group_name_H-M   'P 1'
#
loop_
_entity.id
_entity.type
_entity.pdbx_description
1 polymer ?
#
loop_
_entity_poly.entity_id
_entity_poly.type
_entity_poly.pdbx_seq_one_letter_code
_entity_poly.pdbx_strand_id
1 'polypeptide(L)' 'PGIYGAEAAARHHFGVAASELSRHQAAGLAAILPDPLKRRPEGMGWYTSIIQQRMRQLGW' A
#
# COMPACT_ATOMS: atom_id res chain seq x y z
N PRO A 1 13.64 -9.69 9.15
CA PRO A 1 14.33 -8.59 8.42
C PRO A 1 13.29 -7.64 7.82
N GLY A 2 13.55 -6.32 7.82
CA GLY A 2 12.62 -5.33 7.26
C GLY A 2 12.65 -5.30 5.73
N ILE A 3 11.53 -4.89 5.11
CA ILE A 3 11.40 -4.70 3.67
C ILE A 3 11.47 -3.21 3.40
N TYR A 4 12.35 -2.80 2.48
CA TYR A 4 12.60 -1.39 2.18
C TYR A 4 12.36 -1.12 0.69
N GLY A 5 11.65 -0.04 0.39
CA GLY A 5 11.35 0.41 -0.96
C GLY A 5 10.05 -0.15 -1.54
N ALA A 6 9.52 0.55 -2.55
CA ALA A 6 8.22 0.25 -3.16
C ALA A 6 8.22 -1.07 -3.95
N GLU A 7 9.29 -1.36 -4.71
CA GLU A 7 9.41 -2.61 -5.49
C GLU A 7 9.42 -3.84 -4.59
N ALA A 8 10.26 -3.84 -3.54
CA ALA A 8 10.34 -4.95 -2.61
C ALA A 8 9.01 -5.18 -1.87
N ALA A 9 8.31 -4.10 -1.49
CA ALA A 9 7.00 -4.17 -0.87
C ALA A 9 5.92 -4.71 -1.83
N ALA A 10 5.91 -4.26 -3.09
CA ALA A 10 4.99 -4.74 -4.13
C ALA A 10 5.14 -6.25 -4.37
N ARG A 11 6.38 -6.69 -4.55
CA ARG A 11 6.73 -8.11 -4.73
C ARG A 11 6.34 -8.94 -3.52
N HIS A 12 6.58 -8.44 -2.30
CA HIS A 12 6.30 -9.18 -1.08
C HIS A 12 4.82 -9.33 -0.77
N HIS A 13 4.02 -8.27 -0.92
CA HIS A 13 2.60 -8.29 -0.55
C HIS A 13 1.67 -8.75 -1.68
N PHE A 14 2.03 -8.46 -2.93
CA PHE A 14 1.13 -8.67 -4.07
C PHE A 14 1.74 -9.51 -5.20
N GLY A 15 3.03 -9.84 -5.14
CA GLY A 15 3.69 -10.66 -6.16
C GLY A 15 3.90 -9.97 -7.52
N VAL A 16 3.69 -8.65 -7.60
CA VAL A 16 3.78 -7.86 -8.84
C VAL A 16 4.92 -6.84 -8.78
N ALA A 17 5.35 -6.31 -9.92
CA ALA A 17 6.26 -5.16 -9.94
C ALA A 17 5.56 -3.91 -9.39
N ALA A 18 6.31 -2.95 -8.83
CA ALA A 18 5.74 -1.69 -8.34
C ALA A 18 5.03 -0.91 -9.46
N SER A 19 5.48 -1.04 -10.70
CA SER A 19 4.84 -0.43 -11.88
C SER A 19 3.47 -1.04 -12.23
N GLU A 20 3.18 -2.24 -11.75
CA GLU A 20 1.95 -2.99 -12.02
C GLU A 20 0.92 -2.87 -10.89
N LEU A 21 1.26 -2.14 -9.81
CA LEU A 21 0.36 -1.94 -8.69
C LEU A 21 -0.90 -1.21 -9.16
N SER A 22 -2.04 -1.82 -8.87
CA SER A 22 -3.31 -1.09 -8.92
C SER A 22 -3.32 0.05 -7.90
N ARG A 23 -4.13 1.07 -8.15
CA ARG A 23 -4.36 2.18 -7.21
C ARG A 23 -4.74 1.69 -5.81
N HIS A 24 -5.52 0.60 -5.73
CA HIS A 24 -5.91 -0.01 -4.45
C HIS A 24 -4.73 -0.64 -3.72
N GLN A 25 -3.89 -1.42 -4.43
CA GLN A 25 -2.70 -2.05 -3.85
C GLN A 25 -1.68 -0.99 -3.40
N ALA A 26 -1.46 0.05 -4.20
CA ALA A 26 -0.58 1.16 -3.82
C ALA A 26 -1.06 1.87 -2.55
N ALA A 27 -2.37 2.16 -2.44
CA ALA A 27 -2.96 2.71 -1.22
C ALA A 27 -2.84 1.75 -0.02
N GLY A 28 -2.92 0.44 -0.25
CA GLY A 28 -2.69 -0.59 0.76
C GLY A 28 -1.26 -0.60 1.30
N LEU A 29 -0.25 -0.45 0.43
CA LEU A 29 1.15 -0.30 0.87
C LEU A 29 1.35 1.00 1.67
N ALA A 30 0.74 2.10 1.25
CA ALA A 30 0.79 3.36 1.99
C ALA A 30 0.14 3.24 3.38
N ALA A 31 -0.94 2.45 3.50
CA ALA A 31 -1.68 2.25 4.75
C ALA A 31 -0.87 1.54 5.85
N ILE A 32 0.13 0.72 5.48
CA ILE A 32 0.94 -0.03 6.45
C ILE A 32 2.19 0.72 6.93
N LEU A 33 2.61 1.79 6.25
CA LEU A 33 3.82 2.57 6.59
C LEU A 33 3.92 3.04 8.06
N PRO A 34 2.82 3.37 8.78
CA PRO A 34 2.93 3.80 10.17
C PRO A 34 3.41 2.71 11.15
N ASP A 35 3.18 1.43 10.85
CA ASP A 35 3.64 0.30 11.69
C ASP A 35 3.82 -0.96 10.80
N PRO A 36 4.83 -0.97 9.91
CA PRO A 36 4.95 -1.97 8.85
C PRO A 36 5.35 -3.35 9.35
N LEU A 37 5.82 -3.46 10.60
CA LEU A 37 6.15 -4.75 11.21
C LEU A 37 4.92 -5.49 11.73
N LYS A 38 3.83 -4.77 12.03
CA LYS A 38 2.59 -5.36 12.58
C LYS A 38 1.43 -5.34 11.60
N ARG A 39 1.38 -4.33 10.73
CA ARG A 39 0.26 -4.13 9.80
C ARG A 39 0.49 -4.87 8.50
N ARG A 40 -0.59 -5.36 7.90
CA ARG A 40 -0.60 -5.95 6.56
C ARG A 40 -1.66 -5.29 5.69
N PRO A 41 -1.45 -5.14 4.36
CA PRO A 41 -2.37 -4.44 3.48
C PRO A 41 -3.80 -5.03 3.51
N GLU A 42 -3.93 -6.36 3.63
CA GLU A 42 -5.22 -7.05 3.64
C GLU A 42 -6.05 -6.68 4.88
N GLY A 43 -5.40 -6.36 6.00
CA GLY A 43 -6.04 -5.96 7.26
C GLY A 43 -6.30 -4.45 7.38
N MET A 44 -5.90 -3.64 6.40
CA MET A 44 -5.96 -2.18 6.47
C MET A 44 -7.02 -1.57 5.54
N GLY A 45 -8.02 -2.34 5.10
CA GLY A 45 -9.04 -1.89 4.14
C GLY A 45 -9.75 -0.56 4.49
N TRP A 46 -10.00 -0.31 5.78
CA TRP A 46 -10.59 0.95 6.24
C TRP A 46 -9.65 2.14 5.99
N TYR A 47 -8.35 1.98 6.27
CA TYR A 47 -7.37 3.06 6.11
C TYR A 47 -6.97 3.23 4.65
N THR A 48 -6.88 2.13 3.90
CA THR A 48 -6.76 2.12 2.44
C THR A 48 -7.88 2.94 1.77
N SER A 49 -9.12 2.81 2.26
CA SER A 49 -10.25 3.60 1.76
C SER A 49 -10.10 5.11 2.04
N ILE A 50 -9.59 5.49 3.21
CA ILE A 50 -9.30 6.89 3.55
C ILE A 50 -8.22 7.46 2.62
N ILE A 51 -7.14 6.72 2.39
CA ILE A 51 -6.05 7.14 1.49
C ILE A 51 -6.58 7.33 0.07
N GLN A 52 -7.37 6.38 -0.44
CA GLN A 52 -7.98 6.51 -1.77
C GLN A 52 -8.91 7.72 -1.88
N GLN A 53 -9.70 8.01 -0.85
CA GLN A 53 -10.56 9.18 -0.84
C GLN A 53 -9.74 10.47 -0.93
N ARG A 54 -8.63 10.55 -0.20
CA ARG A 54 -7.71 11.72 -0.26
C ARG A 54 -7.05 11.85 -1.61
N MET A 55 -6.58 10.75 -2.20
CA MET A 55 -6.01 10.75 -3.56
C MET A 55 -7.02 11.30 -4.58
N ARG A 56 -8.28 10.86 -4.51
CA ARG A 56 -9.35 11.39 -5.38
C ARG A 56 -9.56 12.89 -5.21
N GLN A 57 -9.56 13.38 -3.97
CA GLN A 57 -9.72 14.81 -3.67
C GLN A 57 -8.56 15.66 -4.22
N LEU A 58 -7.36 15.07 -4.31
CA LEU A 58 -6.16 15.71 -4.84
C LEU A 58 -6.00 15.56 -6.37
N GLY A 59 -6.96 14.93 -7.05
CA GLY A 59 -6.93 14.77 -8.51
C GLY A 59 -5.94 13.71 -9.01
N TRP A 60 -5.55 12.76 -8.16
CA TRP A 60 -4.70 11.64 -8.55
C TRP A 60 -5.47 10.55 -9.28
#